data_AF-A0A2J0MWN4-F1
#
_entry.id   AF-A0A2J0MWN4-F1
#
_cell.length_a   1.000
_cell.length_b   1.000
_cell.length_c   1.000
_cell.angle_alpha   90.00
_cell.angle_beta   90.00
_cell.angle_gamma   90.00
#
_symmetry.space_group_name_H-M   'P 1'
#
loop_
_entity.id
_entity.type
_entity.pdbx_description
1 polymer ?
#
loop_
_entity_poly.entity_id
_entity_poly.type
_entity_poly.pdbx_seq_one_letter_code
_entity_poly.pdbx_strand_id
1 'polypeptide(L)'
;GEITTTAYVDVINTARKVVREIGYTDPKYGMDYETCAVVNTIHSQSPDISQGVDKGGAGDQGFMVGYACDETPELMPLPITLAHKLVKKMAEVRRSKALKYLGPDSKSQVTVEYKDGKFVRINSVVLASQHTEEILDKTGEHITEKARKEIIEKIARPILGKLVDNKTEYYVNQTGKFLIGGPQSDTGMTGRKIVVDTYGGIVPHGGGAFSGKDPTKVDRSGAYMARYVAKNVVAAGFAKKCCIQLAYVIGKAEPLAVMVDTFGTGKIPEEKISMLIREHFDLTPRGIITELDLLKPIYRKTAAYGHFGREEEGFTWEETDKVALLKKGCVCPA
;
A
#
# COMPACT_ATOMS: atom_id res chain seq x y z
N GLY A 1 -3.77 -17.28 -15.24
CA GLY A 1 -4.36 -16.60 -14.09
C GLY A 1 -5.61 -17.35 -13.74
N GLU A 2 -5.78 -17.68 -12.46
CA GLU A 2 -6.66 -18.75 -12.04
C GLU A 2 -7.85 -18.21 -11.24
N ILE A 3 -9.08 -18.53 -11.65
CA ILE A 3 -10.29 -18.19 -10.89
C ILE A 3 -11.16 -19.45 -10.79
N THR A 4 -11.49 -19.84 -9.56
CA THR A 4 -12.49 -20.88 -9.27
C THR A 4 -13.62 -20.22 -8.49
N THR A 5 -14.82 -20.16 -9.08
CA THR A 5 -15.99 -19.52 -8.47
C THR A 5 -17.28 -20.02 -9.12
N THR A 6 -18.41 -19.88 -8.42
CA THR A 6 -19.75 -20.05 -8.98
C THR A 6 -20.33 -18.74 -9.54
N ALA A 7 -19.67 -17.60 -9.29
CA ALA A 7 -20.09 -16.30 -9.78
C ALA A 7 -19.76 -16.11 -11.26
N TYR A 8 -20.59 -15.34 -11.96
CA TYR A 8 -20.26 -14.82 -13.29
C TYR A 8 -19.76 -13.38 -13.17
N VAL A 9 -18.64 -13.08 -13.83
CA VAL A 9 -18.10 -11.72 -13.93
C VAL A 9 -17.82 -11.42 -15.39
N ASP A 10 -18.39 -10.31 -15.89
CA ASP A 10 -18.01 -9.75 -17.17
C ASP A 10 -16.63 -9.06 -17.04
N VAL A 11 -15.59 -9.84 -17.33
CA VAL A 11 -14.19 -9.40 -17.21
C VAL A 11 -13.89 -8.22 -18.12
N ILE A 12 -14.46 -8.20 -19.34
CA ILE A 12 -14.17 -7.17 -20.33
C ILE A 12 -14.73 -5.82 -19.88
N ASN A 13 -16.01 -5.79 -19.54
CA ASN A 13 -16.64 -4.54 -19.07
C ASN A 13 -16.09 -4.09 -17.72
N THR A 14 -15.71 -5.03 -16.84
CA THR A 14 -15.05 -4.71 -15.58
C THR A 14 -13.69 -4.04 -15.83
N ALA A 15 -12.85 -4.59 -16.72
CA ALA A 15 -11.55 -4.01 -17.06
C ALA A 15 -11.71 -2.60 -17.66
N ARG A 16 -12.62 -2.43 -18.64
CA ARG A 16 -12.89 -1.13 -19.25
C ARG A 16 -13.37 -0.10 -18.23
N LYS A 17 -14.27 -0.49 -17.33
CA LYS A 17 -14.75 0.38 -16.23
C LYS A 17 -13.59 0.83 -15.33
N VAL A 18 -12.67 -0.07 -14.98
CA VAL A 18 -11.48 0.27 -14.18
C VAL A 18 -10.59 1.28 -14.92
N VAL A 19 -10.30 1.04 -16.20
CA VAL A 19 -9.48 1.93 -17.03
C VAL A 19 -10.11 3.34 -17.13
N ARG A 20 -11.42 3.40 -17.35
CA ARG A 20 -12.20 4.65 -17.39
C ARG A 20 -12.10 5.42 -16.06
N GLU A 21 -12.32 4.75 -14.93
CA GLU A 21 -12.29 5.37 -13.60
C GLU A 21 -10.88 5.85 -13.21
N ILE A 22 -9.82 5.18 -13.69
CA ILE A 22 -8.44 5.67 -13.55
C ILE A 22 -8.29 7.00 -14.30
N GLY A 23 -8.91 7.15 -15.47
CA GLY A 23 -8.97 8.42 -16.21
C GLY A 23 -8.46 8.33 -17.65
N TYR A 24 -8.12 7.13 -18.13
CA TYR A 24 -7.76 6.88 -19.53
C TYR A 24 -9.03 6.87 -20.39
N THR A 25 -9.44 8.08 -20.78
CA THR A 25 -10.73 8.38 -21.45
C THR A 25 -10.55 9.19 -22.73
N ASP A 26 -9.30 9.37 -23.15
CA ASP A 26 -8.91 10.16 -24.31
C ASP A 26 -7.58 9.58 -24.82
N PRO A 27 -7.48 9.22 -26.11
CA PRO A 27 -6.26 8.66 -26.71
C PRO A 27 -5.01 9.51 -26.47
N LYS A 28 -5.14 10.83 -26.24
CA LYS A 28 -3.99 11.71 -25.95
C LYS A 28 -3.21 11.31 -24.70
N TYR A 29 -3.81 10.53 -23.79
CA TYR A 29 -3.14 10.02 -22.59
C TYR A 29 -2.41 8.69 -22.82
N GLY A 30 -2.39 8.18 -24.06
CA GLY A 30 -1.70 6.97 -24.48
C GLY A 30 -2.50 5.67 -24.31
N MET A 31 -3.70 5.75 -23.75
CA MET A 31 -4.66 4.65 -23.72
C MET A 31 -6.05 5.23 -23.57
N ASP A 32 -7.03 4.55 -24.17
CA ASP A 32 -8.44 4.87 -24.02
C ASP A 32 -9.27 3.61 -23.74
N TYR A 33 -10.22 3.74 -22.81
CA TYR A 33 -11.01 2.61 -22.31
C TYR A 33 -12.02 2.06 -23.33
N GLU A 34 -12.37 2.81 -24.38
CA GLU A 34 -13.30 2.35 -25.43
C GLU A 34 -12.56 1.58 -26.52
N THR A 35 -11.36 2.04 -26.86
CA THR A 35 -10.59 1.53 -28.00
C THR A 35 -9.55 0.48 -27.65
N CYS A 36 -9.10 0.38 -26.39
CA CYS A 36 -8.10 -0.62 -26.03
C CYS A 36 -8.63 -2.06 -26.19
N ALA A 37 -7.74 -2.99 -26.56
CA ALA A 37 -8.05 -4.41 -26.59
C ALA A 37 -8.04 -4.99 -25.16
N VAL A 38 -9.02 -5.83 -24.84
CA VAL A 38 -9.06 -6.59 -23.58
C VAL A 38 -8.99 -8.07 -23.92
N VAL A 39 -7.89 -8.71 -23.53
CA VAL A 39 -7.65 -10.13 -23.76
C VAL A 39 -7.87 -10.88 -22.45
N ASN A 40 -8.71 -11.92 -22.49
CA ASN A 40 -9.01 -12.77 -21.34
C ASN A 40 -8.49 -14.19 -21.57
N THR A 41 -7.56 -14.62 -20.72
CA THR A 41 -6.94 -15.96 -20.74
C THR A 41 -7.03 -16.64 -19.37
N ILE A 42 -8.10 -16.37 -18.62
CA ILE A 42 -8.35 -16.95 -17.29
C ILE A 42 -8.76 -18.43 -17.41
N HIS A 43 -8.22 -19.28 -16.54
CA HIS A 43 -8.61 -20.69 -16.39
C HIS A 43 -8.90 -21.02 -14.91
N SER A 44 -9.29 -22.26 -14.62
CA SER A 44 -9.55 -22.71 -13.23
C SER A 44 -8.26 -23.01 -12.47
N GLN A 45 -8.32 -22.97 -11.13
CA GLN A 45 -7.20 -23.36 -10.26
C GLN A 45 -6.91 -24.87 -10.35
N SER A 46 -5.64 -25.24 -10.18
CA SER A 46 -5.23 -26.66 -10.14
C SER A 46 -5.86 -27.42 -8.94
N PRO A 47 -6.50 -28.58 -9.17
CA PRO A 47 -7.02 -29.43 -8.09
C PRO A 47 -5.98 -29.87 -7.05
N ASP A 48 -4.71 -30.03 -7.45
CA ASP A 48 -3.62 -30.46 -6.57
C ASP A 48 -3.27 -29.42 -5.49
N ILE A 49 -3.59 -28.14 -5.77
CA ILE A 49 -3.44 -27.04 -4.81
C ILE A 49 -4.67 -26.99 -3.91
N SER A 50 -5.87 -27.14 -4.47
CA SER A 50 -7.15 -27.03 -3.74
C SER A 50 -7.24 -27.98 -2.53
N GLN A 51 -6.74 -29.21 -2.64
CA GLN A 51 -6.82 -30.20 -1.55
C GLN A 51 -6.18 -29.76 -0.21
N GLY A 52 -5.14 -28.91 -0.25
CA GLY A 52 -4.46 -28.40 0.95
C GLY A 52 -5.12 -27.13 1.50
N VAL A 53 -5.61 -26.28 0.60
CA VAL A 53 -6.24 -24.99 0.94
C VAL A 53 -7.64 -25.19 1.51
N ASP A 54 -8.42 -26.09 0.92
CA ASP A 54 -9.82 -26.33 1.33
C ASP A 54 -9.91 -26.87 2.76
N LYS A 55 -8.87 -27.58 3.22
CA LYS A 55 -8.73 -28.05 4.60
C LYS A 55 -8.36 -26.95 5.60
N GLY A 56 -8.12 -25.72 5.14
CA GLY A 56 -7.80 -24.56 5.97
C GLY A 56 -6.31 -24.28 6.13
N GLY A 57 -5.45 -24.94 5.36
CA GLY A 57 -4.01 -24.68 5.33
C GLY A 57 -3.65 -23.45 4.50
N ALA A 58 -2.41 -22.99 4.62
CA ALA A 58 -1.90 -21.90 3.80
C ALA A 58 -1.94 -22.24 2.30
N GLY A 59 -2.34 -21.26 1.48
CA GLY A 59 -2.41 -21.39 0.02
C GLY A 59 -1.09 -21.59 -0.71
N ASP A 60 0.02 -21.18 -0.07
CA ASP A 60 1.39 -21.30 -0.56
C ASP A 60 2.36 -21.18 0.62
N GLN A 61 3.64 -21.49 0.41
CA GLN A 61 4.70 -21.13 1.33
C GLN A 61 5.03 -19.63 1.23
N GLY A 62 5.56 -19.05 2.30
CA GLY A 62 6.05 -17.68 2.26
C GLY A 62 6.29 -17.12 3.64
N PHE A 63 6.90 -15.94 3.68
CA PHE A 63 6.92 -15.13 4.89
C PHE A 63 6.30 -13.77 4.60
N MET A 64 5.61 -13.22 5.59
CA MET A 64 4.86 -11.97 5.48
C MET A 64 5.35 -11.01 6.55
N VAL A 65 5.44 -9.74 6.19
CA VAL A 65 5.98 -8.69 7.05
C VAL A 65 4.90 -7.68 7.41
N GLY A 66 4.74 -7.46 8.70
CA GLY A 66 3.92 -6.44 9.33
C GLY A 66 4.80 -5.37 9.95
N TYR A 67 4.43 -4.10 9.85
CA TYR A 67 5.18 -3.03 10.52
C TYR A 67 4.27 -1.92 11.02
N ALA A 68 4.66 -1.33 12.15
CA ALA A 68 4.10 -0.08 12.66
C ALA A 68 5.18 0.74 13.36
N CYS A 69 5.02 2.07 13.34
CA CYS A 69 5.83 3.00 14.12
C CYS A 69 5.02 4.22 14.56
N ASP A 70 5.47 4.94 15.58
CA ASP A 70 4.80 6.13 16.13
C ASP A 70 5.12 7.45 15.39
N GLU A 71 5.69 7.38 14.18
CA GLU A 71 6.09 8.57 13.41
C GLU A 71 4.91 9.36 12.84
N THR A 72 3.76 8.70 12.63
CA THR A 72 2.52 9.34 12.16
C THR A 72 1.31 8.84 12.96
N PRO A 73 0.19 9.58 12.97
CA PRO A 73 -1.05 9.14 13.61
C PRO A 73 -1.58 7.79 13.09
N GLU A 74 -1.35 7.50 11.81
CA GLU A 74 -1.74 6.24 11.15
C GLU A 74 -0.82 5.05 11.55
N LEU A 75 0.14 5.29 12.44
CA LEU A 75 1.18 4.36 12.87
C LEU A 75 2.00 3.79 11.70
N MET A 76 2.36 4.66 10.75
CA MET A 76 3.10 4.34 9.53
C MET A 76 4.40 5.14 9.43
N PRO A 77 5.39 4.69 8.65
CA PRO A 77 6.55 5.51 8.37
C PRO A 77 6.16 6.82 7.65
N LEU A 78 6.73 7.93 8.09
CA LEU A 78 6.44 9.24 7.50
C LEU A 78 6.71 9.33 5.99
N PRO A 79 7.83 8.82 5.43
CA PRO A 79 8.17 9.05 4.02
C PRO A 79 7.15 8.44 3.05
N ILE A 80 6.74 7.18 3.30
CA ILE A 80 5.75 6.49 2.45
C ILE A 80 4.37 7.11 2.59
N THR A 81 3.99 7.52 3.82
CA THR A 81 2.72 8.19 4.10
C THR A 81 2.60 9.49 3.29
N LEU A 82 3.66 10.30 3.27
CA LEU A 82 3.68 11.54 2.48
C LEU A 82 3.66 11.28 0.98
N ALA A 83 4.44 10.31 0.49
CA ALA A 83 4.44 9.94 -0.92
C ALA A 83 3.04 9.49 -1.38
N HIS A 84 2.35 8.61 -0.64
CA HIS A 84 0.98 8.21 -0.95
C HIS A 84 0.02 9.39 -0.98
N LYS A 85 0.08 10.27 0.03
CA LYS A 85 -0.77 11.47 0.11
C LYS A 85 -0.54 12.40 -1.07
N LEU A 86 0.69 12.56 -1.56
CA LEU A 86 1.01 13.39 -2.73
C LEU A 86 0.39 12.84 -4.02
N VAL A 87 0.58 11.55 -4.37
CA VAL A 87 -0.04 11.00 -5.59
C VAL A 87 -1.56 10.90 -5.48
N LYS A 88 -2.11 10.67 -4.29
CA LYS A 88 -3.57 10.75 -4.06
C LYS A 88 -4.07 12.17 -4.33
N LYS A 89 -3.35 13.19 -3.86
CA LYS A 89 -3.68 14.59 -4.10
C LYS A 89 -3.58 14.99 -5.58
N MET A 90 -2.58 14.49 -6.31
CA MET A 90 -2.50 14.68 -7.77
C MET A 90 -3.75 14.15 -8.47
N ALA A 91 -4.17 12.93 -8.12
CA ALA A 91 -5.37 12.33 -8.69
C ALA A 91 -6.64 13.13 -8.36
N GLU A 92 -6.79 13.62 -7.12
CA GLU A 92 -7.90 14.49 -6.71
C GLU A 92 -7.94 15.81 -7.51
N VAL A 93 -6.80 16.49 -7.62
CA VAL A 93 -6.67 17.77 -8.33
C VAL A 93 -6.98 17.61 -9.83
N ARG A 94 -6.56 16.49 -10.42
CA ARG A 94 -6.93 16.13 -11.79
C ARG A 94 -8.42 15.85 -11.94
N ARG A 95 -8.98 14.97 -11.10
CA ARG A 95 -10.40 14.55 -11.19
C ARG A 95 -11.38 15.70 -10.94
N SER A 96 -11.04 16.59 -10.03
CA SER A 96 -11.79 17.83 -9.76
C SER A 96 -11.61 18.89 -10.86
N LYS A 97 -10.73 18.67 -11.84
CA LYS A 97 -10.38 19.63 -12.89
C LYS A 97 -9.79 20.94 -12.36
N ALA A 98 -9.25 20.94 -11.14
CA ALA A 98 -8.56 22.08 -10.54
C ALA A 98 -7.23 22.40 -11.24
N LEU A 99 -6.59 21.37 -11.82
CA LEU A 99 -5.53 21.47 -12.84
C LEU A 99 -5.90 20.58 -14.02
N LYS A 100 -6.56 21.16 -15.04
CA LYS A 100 -7.15 20.44 -16.19
C LYS A 100 -6.12 19.79 -17.10
N TYR A 101 -4.89 20.32 -17.09
CA TYR A 101 -3.80 19.84 -17.91
C TYR A 101 -3.19 18.53 -17.41
N LEU A 102 -3.50 18.04 -16.20
CA LEU A 102 -2.90 16.81 -15.68
C LEU A 102 -3.50 15.55 -16.31
N GLY A 103 -2.64 14.58 -16.62
CA GLY A 103 -2.98 13.23 -17.07
C GLY A 103 -3.02 12.21 -15.92
N PRO A 104 -3.48 10.97 -16.18
CA PRO A 104 -3.63 9.94 -15.14
C PRO A 104 -2.32 9.41 -14.54
N ASP A 105 -1.23 9.36 -15.31
CA ASP A 105 0.06 8.83 -14.85
C ASP A 105 0.80 9.85 -13.97
N SER A 106 1.13 9.45 -12.75
CA SER A 106 1.82 10.31 -11.78
C SER A 106 2.66 9.52 -10.79
N LYS A 107 3.74 10.16 -10.32
CA LYS A 107 4.76 9.60 -9.43
C LYS A 107 5.13 10.66 -8.40
N SER A 108 5.40 10.24 -7.17
CA SER A 108 5.97 11.12 -6.15
C SER A 108 7.07 10.42 -5.37
N GLN A 109 8.03 11.19 -4.88
CA GLN A 109 9.06 10.74 -3.96
C GLN A 109 9.27 11.79 -2.88
N VAL A 110 9.51 11.36 -1.66
CA VAL A 110 9.82 12.24 -0.52
C VAL A 110 11.09 11.71 0.14
N THR A 111 12.09 12.57 0.23
CA THR A 111 13.33 12.29 0.95
C THR A 111 13.26 12.99 2.30
N VAL A 112 13.37 12.22 3.38
CA VAL A 112 13.27 12.73 4.75
C VAL A 112 14.61 12.59 5.44
N GLU A 113 15.04 13.65 6.12
CA GLU A 113 16.25 13.64 6.94
C GLU A 113 15.91 13.14 8.35
N TYR A 114 16.65 12.12 8.80
CA TYR A 114 16.55 11.56 10.14
C TYR A 114 17.87 11.73 10.89
N LYS A 115 17.79 12.03 12.18
CA LYS A 115 18.93 12.01 13.10
C LYS A 115 18.56 11.18 14.32
N ASP A 116 19.36 10.16 14.62
CA ASP A 116 19.15 9.23 15.74
C ASP A 116 17.72 8.65 15.77
N GLY A 117 17.21 8.29 14.58
CA GLY A 117 15.87 7.72 14.41
C GLY A 117 14.71 8.71 14.53
N LYS A 118 14.98 10.02 14.66
CA LYS A 118 13.96 11.08 14.75
C LYS A 118 13.93 11.93 13.48
N PHE A 119 12.73 12.34 13.08
CA PHE A 119 12.51 13.28 12.00
C PHE A 119 13.22 14.62 12.26
N VAL A 120 13.90 15.15 11.24
CA VAL A 120 14.50 16.50 11.27
C VAL A 120 13.74 17.43 10.33
N ARG A 121 13.68 17.06 9.04
CA ARG A 121 13.03 17.86 7.98
C ARG A 121 12.78 17.01 6.74
N ILE A 122 11.98 17.55 5.81
CA ILE A 122 11.92 17.03 4.44
C ILE A 122 13.07 17.63 3.62
N ASN A 123 13.96 16.78 3.12
CA ASN A 123 15.08 17.21 2.28
C ASN A 123 14.61 17.63 0.89
N SER A 124 13.93 16.72 0.21
CA SER A 124 13.49 16.93 -1.17
C SER A 124 12.19 16.22 -1.48
N VAL A 125 11.46 16.79 -2.44
CA VAL A 125 10.17 16.30 -2.93
C VAL A 125 10.23 16.23 -4.45
N VAL A 126 9.95 15.06 -5.00
CA VAL A 126 9.81 14.86 -6.44
C VAL A 126 8.33 14.68 -6.76
N LEU A 127 7.84 15.45 -7.73
CA LEU A 127 6.52 15.31 -8.31
C LEU A 127 6.69 15.17 -9.82
N ALA A 128 6.28 14.02 -10.37
CA ALA A 128 6.23 13.82 -11.81
C ALA A 128 4.79 13.48 -12.18
N SER A 129 4.17 14.28 -13.04
CA SER A 129 2.81 14.01 -13.51
C SER A 129 2.76 14.16 -15.02
N GLN A 130 2.08 13.24 -15.68
CA GLN A 130 1.68 13.39 -17.06
C GLN A 130 0.87 14.67 -17.22
N HIS A 131 1.01 15.37 -18.34
CA HIS A 131 0.25 16.59 -18.63
C HIS A 131 0.01 16.81 -20.12
N THR A 132 -0.77 17.83 -20.46
CA THR A 132 -0.98 18.32 -21.83
C THR A 132 0.07 19.37 -22.21
N GLU A 133 0.13 19.71 -23.50
CA GLU A 133 1.04 20.73 -24.04
C GLU A 133 0.75 22.15 -23.50
N GLU A 134 -0.43 22.38 -22.92
CA GLU A 134 -0.90 23.67 -22.41
C GLU A 134 0.05 24.32 -21.39
N ILE A 135 0.85 23.52 -20.69
CA ILE A 135 1.76 24.00 -19.65
C ILE A 135 3.22 24.05 -20.07
N LEU A 136 3.53 23.75 -21.33
CA LEU A 136 4.89 23.81 -21.84
C LEU A 136 5.34 25.26 -22.00
N ASP A 137 6.64 25.48 -21.83
CA ASP A 137 7.26 26.76 -22.17
C ASP A 137 7.39 26.94 -23.70
N LYS A 138 8.02 28.04 -24.12
CA LYS A 138 8.17 28.38 -25.54
C LYS A 138 9.03 27.38 -26.33
N THR A 139 9.87 26.61 -25.66
CA THR A 139 10.70 25.58 -26.31
C THR A 139 9.88 24.31 -26.58
N GLY A 140 8.81 24.10 -25.81
CA GLY A 140 8.05 22.85 -25.85
C GLY A 140 8.76 21.67 -25.17
N GLU A 141 9.89 21.89 -24.49
CA GLU A 141 10.70 20.84 -23.86
C GLU A 141 10.46 20.74 -22.35
N HIS A 142 10.12 21.84 -21.69
CA HIS A 142 9.89 21.90 -20.24
C HIS A 142 8.53 22.49 -19.88
N ILE A 143 8.06 22.24 -18.66
CA ILE A 143 6.90 22.94 -18.11
C ILE A 143 7.25 24.38 -17.72
N THR A 144 6.28 25.28 -17.79
CA THR A 144 6.47 26.67 -17.34
C THR A 144 6.69 26.76 -15.83
N GLU A 145 7.43 27.77 -15.39
CA GLU A 145 7.57 28.10 -13.97
C GLU A 145 6.22 28.38 -13.29
N LYS A 146 5.24 28.91 -14.03
CA LYS A 146 3.87 29.08 -13.54
C LYS A 146 3.24 27.73 -13.20
N ALA A 147 3.28 26.76 -14.11
CA ALA A 147 2.72 25.43 -13.88
C ALA A 147 3.47 24.70 -12.75
N ARG A 148 4.81 24.82 -12.70
CA ARG A 148 5.62 24.30 -11.60
C ARG A 148 5.14 24.84 -10.24
N LYS A 149 4.95 26.16 -10.11
CA LYS A 149 4.43 26.78 -8.89
C LYS A 149 3.01 26.31 -8.55
N GLU A 150 2.11 26.25 -9.54
CA GLU A 150 0.75 25.77 -9.34
C GLU A 150 0.70 24.33 -8.81
N ILE A 151 1.54 23.43 -9.34
CA ILE A 151 1.65 22.05 -8.88
C ILE A 151 2.13 22.02 -7.42
N ILE A 152 3.16 22.78 -7.08
CA ILE A 152 3.66 22.85 -5.69
C ILE A 152 2.56 23.36 -4.74
N GLU A 153 1.90 24.46 -5.09
CA GLU A 153 0.91 25.11 -4.22
C GLU A 153 -0.39 24.29 -4.08
N LYS A 154 -0.85 23.62 -5.15
CA LYS A 154 -2.11 22.85 -5.10
C LYS A 154 -1.93 21.40 -4.65
N ILE A 155 -0.73 20.83 -4.76
CA ILE A 155 -0.47 19.41 -4.46
C ILE A 155 0.49 19.25 -3.28
N ALA A 156 1.70 19.83 -3.33
CA ALA A 156 2.67 19.61 -2.25
C ALA A 156 2.32 20.36 -0.97
N ARG A 157 2.06 21.67 -1.04
CA ARG A 157 1.82 22.50 0.15
C ARG A 157 0.69 21.97 1.05
N PRO A 158 -0.47 21.53 0.52
CA PRO A 158 -1.56 21.02 1.37
C PRO A 158 -1.21 19.73 2.10
N ILE A 159 -0.27 18.93 1.58
CA ILE A 159 0.13 17.66 2.17
C ILE A 159 1.31 17.84 3.14
N LEU A 160 2.30 18.64 2.75
CA LEU A 160 3.55 18.76 3.49
C LEU A 160 3.47 19.80 4.60
N GLY A 161 2.66 20.86 4.42
CA GLY A 161 2.38 21.88 5.43
C GLY A 161 3.65 22.42 6.10
N LYS A 162 3.76 22.21 7.42
CA LYS A 162 4.87 22.69 8.26
C LYS A 162 6.08 21.75 8.29
N LEU A 163 6.05 20.62 7.59
CA LEU A 163 7.16 19.65 7.54
C LEU A 163 8.31 20.09 6.62
N VAL A 164 8.07 21.13 5.82
CA VAL A 164 9.01 21.70 4.85
C VAL A 164 9.52 23.05 5.33
N ASP A 165 10.73 23.39 4.92
CA ASP A 165 11.42 24.64 5.22
C ASP A 165 11.90 25.33 3.94
N ASN A 166 12.64 26.44 4.09
CA ASN A 166 13.23 27.18 2.98
C ASN A 166 14.38 26.44 2.27
N LYS A 167 14.86 25.33 2.84
CA LYS A 167 15.90 24.46 2.27
C LYS A 167 15.32 23.21 1.60
N THR A 168 14.00 23.05 1.62
CA THR A 168 13.34 21.90 0.98
C THR A 168 13.36 22.08 -0.53
N GLU A 169 13.94 21.12 -1.23
CA GLU A 169 14.03 21.14 -2.69
C GLU A 169 12.80 20.51 -3.34
N TYR A 170 12.28 21.15 -4.39
CA TYR A 170 11.14 20.64 -5.15
C TYR A 170 11.55 20.36 -6.60
N TYR A 171 11.48 19.10 -7.00
CA TYR A 171 11.71 18.65 -8.38
C TYR A 171 10.37 18.32 -9.02
N VAL A 172 9.90 19.18 -9.91
CA VAL A 172 8.59 19.02 -10.57
C VAL A 172 8.83 18.79 -12.04
N ASN A 173 8.47 17.60 -12.54
CA ASN A 173 8.71 17.18 -13.93
C ASN A 173 10.14 17.53 -14.41
N GLN A 174 11.14 17.11 -13.63
CA GLN A 174 12.54 17.52 -13.84
C GLN A 174 13.10 17.10 -15.20
N THR A 175 12.55 16.04 -15.81
CA THR A 175 12.89 15.60 -17.17
C THR A 175 12.40 16.56 -18.26
N GLY A 176 11.64 17.60 -17.90
CA GLY A 176 10.94 18.48 -18.83
C GLY A 176 9.51 18.01 -19.06
N LYS A 177 9.13 17.80 -20.33
CA LYS A 177 7.77 17.40 -20.69
C LYS A 177 7.50 15.94 -20.34
N PHE A 178 6.28 15.67 -19.89
CA PHE A 178 5.75 14.32 -19.70
C PHE A 178 4.36 14.23 -20.33
N LEU A 179 4.31 14.20 -21.67
CA LEU A 179 3.05 14.12 -22.42
C LEU A 179 2.60 12.67 -22.60
N ILE A 180 3.55 11.81 -23.00
CA ILE A 180 3.33 10.40 -23.30
C ILE A 180 3.60 9.56 -22.04
N GLY A 181 2.55 8.97 -21.48
CA GLY A 181 2.62 8.21 -20.23
C GLY A 181 1.71 6.98 -20.25
N GLY A 182 1.58 6.34 -19.09
CA GLY A 182 0.75 5.15 -18.96
C GLY A 182 1.24 3.97 -19.81
N PRO A 183 0.32 3.05 -20.21
CA PRO A 183 0.69 1.83 -20.91
C PRO A 183 1.35 2.00 -22.27
N GLN A 184 1.24 3.18 -22.91
CA GLN A 184 1.96 3.48 -24.14
C GLN A 184 3.48 3.54 -23.92
N SER A 185 3.91 4.04 -22.76
CA SER A 185 5.33 4.24 -22.43
C SER A 185 5.91 3.07 -21.64
N ASP A 186 5.16 2.59 -20.64
CA ASP A 186 5.65 1.61 -19.67
C ASP A 186 4.65 0.44 -19.53
N THR A 187 5.12 -0.80 -19.74
CA THR A 187 4.27 -1.99 -19.52
C THR A 187 3.95 -2.18 -18.03
N GLY A 188 2.67 -2.08 -17.68
CA GLY A 188 2.17 -2.32 -16.33
C GLY A 188 1.92 -3.79 -16.05
N MET A 189 2.31 -4.28 -14.87
CA MET A 189 2.06 -5.66 -14.42
C MET A 189 1.60 -5.67 -12.95
N THR A 190 0.64 -6.56 -12.63
CA THR A 190 0.19 -6.80 -11.25
C THR A 190 1.38 -7.20 -10.36
N GLY A 191 1.44 -6.65 -9.14
CA GLY A 191 2.48 -7.01 -8.17
C GLY A 191 3.87 -6.41 -8.42
N ARG A 192 4.00 -5.38 -9.28
CA ARG A 192 5.28 -4.66 -9.51
C ARG A 192 5.44 -3.39 -8.67
N LYS A 193 4.64 -3.24 -7.62
CA LYS A 193 4.65 -2.10 -6.70
C LYS A 193 4.61 -2.50 -5.23
N ILE A 194 5.02 -3.73 -4.89
CA ILE A 194 4.95 -4.30 -3.53
C ILE A 194 5.54 -3.43 -2.41
N VAL A 195 6.64 -2.71 -2.69
CA VAL A 195 7.26 -1.80 -1.70
C VAL A 195 6.42 -0.53 -1.51
N VAL A 196 5.78 -0.05 -2.58
CA VAL A 196 4.84 1.08 -2.53
C VAL A 196 3.51 0.65 -1.89
N ASP A 197 3.08 -0.60 -2.08
CA ASP A 197 1.86 -1.13 -1.47
C ASP A 197 1.99 -1.28 0.06
N THR A 198 3.23 -1.32 0.58
CA THR A 198 3.56 -1.57 1.98
C THR A 198 4.23 -0.36 2.66
N TYR A 199 5.50 -0.48 3.06
CA TYR A 199 6.15 0.40 4.02
C TYR A 199 7.26 1.28 3.40
N GLY A 200 7.31 1.37 2.06
CA GLY A 200 8.23 2.26 1.36
C GLY A 200 9.71 1.93 1.52
N GLY A 201 10.04 0.68 1.85
CA GLY A 201 11.43 0.20 1.99
C GLY A 201 12.03 0.36 3.38
N ILE A 202 11.24 0.78 4.38
CA ILE A 202 11.69 0.94 5.78
C ILE A 202 11.97 -0.41 6.46
N VAL A 203 11.23 -1.45 6.08
CA VAL A 203 11.41 -2.82 6.57
C VAL A 203 11.53 -3.80 5.40
N PRO A 204 12.02 -5.02 5.64
CA PRO A 204 12.03 -6.10 4.63
C PRO A 204 10.64 -6.39 4.07
N HIS A 205 10.59 -7.08 2.93
CA HIS A 205 9.35 -7.53 2.31
C HIS A 205 9.45 -9.00 1.91
N GLY A 206 8.38 -9.76 2.11
CA GLY A 206 8.29 -11.20 1.79
C GLY A 206 8.22 -11.60 0.32
N GLY A 207 8.38 -10.66 -0.61
CA GLY A 207 8.17 -10.87 -2.05
C GLY A 207 6.73 -11.05 -2.54
N GLY A 208 5.79 -11.48 -1.69
CA GLY A 208 4.39 -11.75 -2.08
C GLY A 208 3.59 -10.51 -2.48
N ALA A 209 3.05 -10.48 -3.70
CA ALA A 209 2.13 -9.42 -4.14
C ALA A 209 0.72 -9.59 -3.56
N PHE A 210 -0.02 -8.50 -3.39
CA PHE A 210 -1.37 -8.52 -2.81
C PHE A 210 -2.48 -8.62 -3.86
N SER A 211 -2.55 -7.68 -4.80
CA SER A 211 -3.66 -7.54 -5.77
C SER A 211 -3.89 -8.80 -6.62
N GLY A 212 -5.15 -9.13 -6.88
CA GLY A 212 -5.54 -10.32 -7.67
C GLY A 212 -5.67 -11.64 -6.89
N LYS A 213 -5.37 -11.66 -5.59
CA LYS A 213 -5.46 -12.85 -4.73
C LYS A 213 -6.65 -12.78 -3.77
N ASP A 214 -7.33 -13.89 -3.53
CA ASP A 214 -8.33 -13.98 -2.45
C ASP A 214 -7.67 -14.22 -1.07
N PRO A 215 -8.42 -14.12 0.04
CA PRO A 215 -7.86 -14.17 1.39
C PRO A 215 -7.21 -15.51 1.81
N THR A 216 -7.45 -16.60 1.07
CA THR A 216 -6.75 -17.88 1.36
C THR A 216 -5.26 -17.82 1.03
N LYS A 217 -4.84 -16.83 0.24
CA LYS A 217 -3.44 -16.62 -0.15
C LYS A 217 -2.78 -15.78 0.94
N VAL A 218 -1.97 -16.46 1.76
CA VAL A 218 -1.28 -15.88 2.92
C VAL A 218 -0.42 -14.67 2.57
N ASP A 219 0.03 -14.53 1.32
CA ASP A 219 0.74 -13.32 0.86
C ASP A 219 -0.02 -12.03 1.19
N ARG A 220 -1.36 -12.04 1.04
CA ARG A 220 -2.20 -10.90 1.38
C ARG A 220 -2.69 -10.98 2.82
N SER A 221 -3.38 -12.06 3.19
CA SER A 221 -4.03 -12.15 4.49
C SER A 221 -3.03 -12.19 5.64
N GLY A 222 -1.93 -12.93 5.50
CA GLY A 222 -0.82 -12.96 6.45
C GLY A 222 -0.14 -11.60 6.58
N ALA A 223 0.07 -10.87 5.48
CA ALA A 223 0.64 -9.51 5.54
C ALA A 223 -0.30 -8.52 6.24
N TYR A 224 -1.61 -8.63 6.01
CA TYR A 224 -2.62 -7.81 6.70
C TYR A 224 -2.68 -8.13 8.19
N MET A 225 -2.66 -9.41 8.55
CA MET A 225 -2.60 -9.83 9.96
C MET A 225 -1.33 -9.34 10.63
N ALA A 226 -0.18 -9.47 9.96
CA ALA A 226 1.08 -8.98 10.52
C ALA A 226 1.05 -7.46 10.75
N ARG A 227 0.46 -6.68 9.83
CA ARG A 227 0.21 -5.24 10.01
C ARG A 227 -0.69 -4.99 11.22
N TYR A 228 -1.82 -5.67 11.31
CA TYR A 228 -2.80 -5.54 12.39
C TYR A 228 -2.17 -5.80 13.76
N VAL A 229 -1.39 -6.88 13.88
CA VAL A 229 -0.63 -7.22 15.09
C VAL A 229 0.39 -6.12 15.41
N ALA A 230 1.25 -5.74 14.46
CA ALA A 230 2.27 -4.72 14.68
C ALA A 230 1.67 -3.38 15.13
N LYS A 231 0.57 -2.97 14.49
CA LYS A 231 -0.16 -1.75 14.81
C LYS A 231 -0.73 -1.80 16.22
N ASN A 232 -1.35 -2.91 16.62
CA ASN A 232 -1.85 -3.11 17.98
C ASN A 232 -0.74 -3.10 19.04
N VAL A 233 0.43 -3.68 18.76
CA VAL A 233 1.60 -3.66 19.67
C VAL A 233 2.10 -2.23 19.91
N VAL A 234 2.24 -1.43 18.84
CA VAL A 234 2.66 -0.01 18.95
C VAL A 234 1.57 0.83 19.61
N ALA A 235 0.30 0.65 19.25
CA ALA A 235 -0.84 1.35 19.87
C ALA A 235 -1.01 1.00 21.36
N ALA A 236 -0.66 -0.22 21.77
CA ALA A 236 -0.62 -0.61 23.18
C ALA A 236 0.53 0.08 23.95
N GLY A 237 1.46 0.71 23.24
CA GLY A 237 2.59 1.41 23.82
C GLY A 237 3.72 0.47 24.26
N PHE A 238 3.73 -0.77 23.77
CA PHE A 238 4.77 -1.76 24.08
C PHE A 238 6.09 -1.48 23.37
N ALA A 239 6.05 -0.79 22.23
CA ALA A 239 7.23 -0.32 21.50
C ALA A 239 6.90 0.95 20.71
N LYS A 240 7.93 1.68 20.26
CA LYS A 240 7.75 2.80 19.31
C LYS A 240 7.77 2.32 17.86
N LYS A 241 8.49 1.24 17.59
CA LYS A 241 8.61 0.57 16.29
C LYS A 241 8.43 -0.92 16.53
N CYS A 242 7.69 -1.59 15.67
CA CYS A 242 7.51 -3.04 15.76
C CYS A 242 7.39 -3.63 14.36
N CYS A 243 8.25 -4.61 14.06
CA CYS A 243 8.18 -5.45 12.89
C CYS A 243 7.75 -6.85 13.31
N ILE A 244 6.76 -7.40 12.61
CA ILE A 244 6.26 -8.75 12.78
C ILE A 244 6.57 -9.54 11.52
N GLN A 245 7.13 -10.73 11.66
CA GLN A 245 7.27 -11.67 10.55
C GLN A 245 6.54 -12.97 10.85
N LEU A 246 5.65 -13.36 9.93
CA LEU A 246 4.93 -14.62 9.95
C LEU A 246 5.45 -15.51 8.83
N ALA A 247 5.72 -16.78 9.09
CA ALA A 247 6.16 -17.73 8.06
C ALA A 247 5.21 -18.92 7.97
N TYR A 248 4.85 -19.33 6.75
CA TYR A 248 3.95 -20.45 6.48
C TYR A 248 4.58 -21.44 5.50
N VAL A 249 4.11 -22.68 5.58
CA VAL A 249 4.32 -23.71 4.56
C VAL A 249 2.96 -24.13 4.02
N ILE A 250 2.92 -24.44 2.72
CA ILE A 250 1.69 -24.83 2.03
C ILE A 250 0.97 -25.99 2.75
N GLY A 251 -0.35 -25.86 2.90
CA GLY A 251 -1.20 -26.90 3.50
C GLY A 251 -1.17 -27.01 5.03
N LYS A 252 -0.29 -26.28 5.73
CA LYS A 252 -0.29 -26.20 7.21
C LYS A 252 -1.07 -24.96 7.67
N ALA A 253 -1.88 -25.10 8.71
CA ALA A 253 -2.67 -24.00 9.27
C ALA A 253 -1.80 -23.10 10.18
N GLU A 254 -1.07 -23.70 11.12
CA GLU A 254 -0.24 -22.95 12.06
C GLU A 254 1.02 -22.37 11.40
N PRO A 255 1.38 -21.10 11.70
CA PRO A 255 2.62 -20.52 11.22
C PRO A 255 3.83 -21.29 11.77
N LEU A 256 4.86 -21.43 10.94
CA LEU A 256 6.16 -21.97 11.33
C LEU A 256 6.91 -21.05 12.29
N ALA A 257 6.76 -19.74 12.10
CA ALA A 257 7.43 -18.74 12.92
C ALA A 257 6.57 -17.50 13.13
N VAL A 258 6.71 -16.90 14.31
CA VAL A 258 6.20 -15.58 14.68
C VAL A 258 7.38 -14.83 15.28
N MET A 259 7.99 -13.95 14.50
CA MET A 259 9.16 -13.17 14.93
C MET A 259 8.73 -11.72 15.19
N VAL A 260 9.29 -11.15 16.26
CA VAL A 260 9.05 -9.78 16.71
C VAL A 260 10.40 -9.08 16.76
N ASP A 261 10.49 -7.89 16.18
CA ASP A 261 11.63 -6.98 16.31
C ASP A 261 11.13 -5.58 16.63
N THR A 262 11.55 -5.04 17.77
CA THR A 262 11.17 -3.72 18.26
C THR A 262 12.23 -2.64 18.00
N PHE A 263 13.33 -3.01 17.33
CA PHE A 263 14.45 -2.13 16.99
C PHE A 263 15.02 -1.41 18.23
N GLY A 264 15.04 -2.11 19.36
CA GLY A 264 15.49 -1.56 20.65
C GLY A 264 14.55 -0.53 21.27
N THR A 265 13.32 -0.39 20.77
CA THR A 265 12.32 0.54 21.30
C THR A 265 11.27 -0.10 22.22
N GLY A 266 11.38 -1.41 22.45
CA GLY A 266 10.50 -2.18 23.32
C GLY A 266 10.57 -1.72 24.78
N LYS A 267 9.40 -1.64 25.44
CA LYS A 267 9.26 -1.43 26.89
C LYS A 267 9.12 -2.74 27.66
N ILE A 268 8.87 -3.83 26.95
CA ILE A 268 8.86 -5.20 27.46
C ILE A 268 9.68 -6.10 26.50
N PRO A 269 10.18 -7.26 26.97
CA PRO A 269 10.95 -8.17 26.11
C PRO A 269 10.15 -8.65 24.89
N GLU A 270 10.84 -8.84 23.77
CA GLU A 270 10.23 -9.28 22.49
C GLU A 270 9.61 -10.68 22.61
N GLU A 271 10.19 -11.53 23.45
CA GLU A 271 9.65 -12.86 23.78
C GLU A 271 8.27 -12.74 24.43
N LYS A 272 8.10 -11.77 25.35
CA LYS A 272 6.80 -11.53 25.99
C LYS A 272 5.78 -10.99 25.00
N ILE A 273 6.19 -10.12 24.06
CA ILE A 273 5.31 -9.66 22.97
C ILE A 273 4.90 -10.85 22.11
N SER A 274 5.85 -11.71 21.72
CA SER A 274 5.57 -12.91 20.89
C SER A 274 4.58 -13.87 21.58
N MET A 275 4.72 -14.08 22.89
CA MET A 275 3.77 -14.87 23.67
C MET A 275 2.36 -14.27 23.65
N LEU A 276 2.22 -12.97 23.93
CA LEU A 276 0.92 -12.28 23.90
C LEU A 276 0.29 -12.31 22.51
N ILE A 277 1.09 -12.24 21.45
CA ILE A 277 0.60 -12.37 20.08
C ILE A 277 -0.01 -13.76 19.87
N ARG A 278 0.70 -14.82 20.26
CA ARG A 278 0.20 -16.20 20.12
C ARG A 278 -1.04 -16.48 20.96
N GLU A 279 -1.19 -15.80 22.10
CA GLU A 279 -2.34 -15.95 22.99
C GLU A 279 -3.61 -15.25 22.46
N HIS A 280 -3.45 -14.12 21.77
CA HIS A 280 -4.58 -13.22 21.49
C HIS A 280 -4.94 -13.06 20.01
N PHE A 281 -4.13 -13.59 19.10
CA PHE A 281 -4.40 -13.55 17.67
C PHE A 281 -4.39 -14.97 17.10
N ASP A 282 -5.48 -15.35 16.43
CA ASP A 282 -5.52 -16.58 15.63
C ASP A 282 -4.79 -16.34 14.30
N LEU A 283 -3.57 -16.85 14.22
CA LEU A 283 -2.68 -16.67 13.07
C LEU A 283 -2.88 -17.75 11.99
N THR A 284 -3.86 -18.63 12.12
CA THR A 284 -4.18 -19.57 11.04
C THR A 284 -4.85 -18.85 9.87
N PRO A 285 -4.75 -19.34 8.61
CA PRO A 285 -5.43 -18.70 7.49
C PRO A 285 -6.93 -18.48 7.70
N ARG A 286 -7.64 -19.44 8.32
CA ARG A 286 -9.07 -19.30 8.66
C ARG A 286 -9.31 -18.30 9.78
N GLY A 287 -8.46 -18.32 10.81
CA GLY A 287 -8.48 -17.33 11.89
C GLY A 287 -8.35 -15.91 11.36
N ILE A 288 -7.34 -15.67 10.52
CA ILE A 288 -7.09 -14.38 9.87
C ILE A 288 -8.30 -13.92 9.06
N ILE A 289 -8.86 -14.80 8.24
CA ILE A 289 -10.02 -14.46 7.40
C ILE A 289 -11.22 -14.04 8.25
N THR A 290 -11.43 -14.72 9.39
CA THR A 290 -12.55 -14.47 10.30
C THR A 290 -12.31 -13.19 11.11
N GLU A 291 -11.16 -13.06 11.75
CA GLU A 291 -10.78 -11.92 12.59
C GLU A 291 -10.81 -10.61 11.80
N LEU A 292 -10.28 -10.63 10.57
CA LEU A 292 -10.22 -9.46 9.71
C LEU A 292 -11.41 -9.35 8.74
N ASP A 293 -12.40 -10.24 8.84
CA ASP A 293 -13.64 -10.18 8.04
C ASP A 293 -13.39 -10.00 6.53
N LEU A 294 -12.53 -10.87 6.00
CA LEU A 294 -11.93 -10.70 4.66
C LEU A 294 -12.81 -11.20 3.51
N LEU A 295 -13.89 -11.93 3.75
CA LEU A 295 -14.75 -12.44 2.67
C LEU A 295 -15.74 -11.38 2.15
N LYS A 296 -15.22 -10.20 1.79
CA LYS A 296 -15.96 -9.02 1.34
C LYS A 296 -15.32 -8.36 0.11
N PRO A 297 -16.10 -7.66 -0.73
CA PRO A 297 -15.59 -6.97 -1.92
C PRO A 297 -14.91 -5.62 -1.60
N ILE A 298 -13.93 -5.63 -0.69
CA ILE A 298 -13.29 -4.42 -0.12
C ILE A 298 -11.96 -4.03 -0.80
N TYR A 299 -11.40 -4.92 -1.62
CA TYR A 299 -10.00 -4.85 -2.07
C TYR A 299 -9.70 -3.84 -3.18
N ARG A 300 -10.71 -3.40 -3.94
CA ARG A 300 -10.45 -2.48 -5.06
C ARG A 300 -9.82 -1.17 -4.58
N LYS A 301 -10.21 -0.71 -3.39
CA LYS A 301 -9.68 0.52 -2.78
C LYS A 301 -8.22 0.38 -2.35
N THR A 302 -7.70 -0.82 -2.13
CA THR A 302 -6.32 -1.06 -1.67
C THR A 302 -5.30 -0.99 -2.82
N ALA A 303 -5.75 -1.21 -4.06
CA ALA A 303 -4.88 -1.35 -5.24
C ALA A 303 -4.09 -0.08 -5.64
N ALA A 304 -4.29 1.02 -4.94
CA ALA A 304 -3.52 2.24 -5.06
C ALA A 304 -3.44 2.96 -3.71
N TYR A 305 -2.41 3.78 -3.55
CA TYR A 305 -2.19 4.63 -2.36
C TYR A 305 -1.93 3.84 -1.06
N GLY A 306 -1.35 2.65 -1.18
CA GLY A 306 -0.98 1.81 -0.04
C GLY A 306 -2.13 0.96 0.50
N HIS A 307 -1.78 -0.24 0.97
CA HIS A 307 -2.70 -1.13 1.66
C HIS A 307 -2.85 -0.80 3.15
N PHE A 308 -1.89 -0.06 3.71
CA PHE A 308 -1.77 0.21 5.15
C PHE A 308 -1.83 1.71 5.46
N GLY A 309 -2.12 2.05 6.71
CA GLY A 309 -2.23 3.43 7.19
C GLY A 309 -3.51 4.15 6.74
N ARG A 310 -4.60 3.41 6.51
CA ARG A 310 -5.87 3.94 5.99
C ARG A 310 -7.05 3.38 6.77
N GLU A 311 -7.80 4.24 7.42
CA GLU A 311 -8.97 3.87 8.24
C GLU A 311 -10.26 3.94 7.41
N GLU A 312 -10.25 3.33 6.23
CA GLU A 312 -11.42 3.25 5.36
C GLU A 312 -12.28 2.03 5.72
N GLU A 313 -13.59 2.14 5.50
CA GLU A 313 -14.52 1.02 5.73
C GLU A 313 -14.05 -0.25 5.02
N GLY A 314 -13.95 -1.33 5.80
CA GLY A 314 -13.48 -2.64 5.37
C GLY A 314 -11.99 -2.90 5.63
N PHE A 315 -11.20 -1.92 6.04
CA PHE A 315 -9.76 -2.10 6.32
C PHE A 315 -9.56 -2.45 7.80
N THR A 316 -10.19 -3.54 8.23
CA THR A 316 -10.18 -4.07 9.61
C THR A 316 -8.77 -4.30 10.15
N TRP A 317 -7.79 -4.58 9.30
CA TRP A 317 -6.37 -4.72 9.69
C TRP A 317 -5.72 -3.42 10.16
N GLU A 318 -6.40 -2.27 10.04
CA GLU A 318 -5.96 -1.01 10.61
C GLU A 318 -6.61 -0.71 11.97
N GLU A 319 -7.48 -1.58 12.49
CA GLU A 319 -8.06 -1.41 13.82
C GLU A 319 -7.05 -1.67 14.94
N THR A 320 -7.30 -1.09 16.11
CA THR A 320 -6.45 -1.21 17.32
C THR A 320 -7.24 -1.69 18.54
N ASP A 321 -8.24 -2.53 18.28
CA ASP A 321 -9.20 -3.07 19.24
C ASP A 321 -8.57 -4.11 20.20
N LYS A 322 -7.43 -4.72 19.85
CA LYS A 322 -6.70 -5.67 20.72
C LYS A 322 -5.82 -4.99 21.76
N VAL A 323 -5.69 -3.65 21.74
CA VAL A 323 -4.85 -2.90 22.70
C VAL A 323 -5.22 -3.19 24.15
N ALA A 324 -6.51 -3.18 24.48
CA ALA A 324 -6.96 -3.42 25.86
C ALA A 324 -6.67 -4.86 26.31
N LEU A 325 -6.83 -5.83 25.40
CA LEU A 325 -6.53 -7.24 25.65
C LEU A 325 -5.04 -7.47 25.88
N LEU A 326 -4.19 -6.93 24.99
CA LEU A 326 -2.73 -7.00 25.10
C LEU A 326 -2.23 -6.42 26.42
N LYS A 327 -2.74 -5.25 26.84
CA LYS A 327 -2.37 -4.63 28.11
C LYS A 327 -2.76 -5.49 29.32
N LYS A 328 -3.93 -6.13 29.30
CA LYS A 328 -4.35 -7.04 30.39
C LYS A 328 -3.44 -8.26 30.49
N GLY A 329 -3.13 -8.92 29.37
CA GLY A 329 -2.22 -10.08 29.35
C GLY A 329 -0.81 -9.72 29.84
N CYS A 330 -0.35 -8.49 29.63
CA CYS A 330 0.95 -8.04 30.12
C CYS A 330 1.02 -7.88 31.66
N VAL A 331 -0.11 -7.65 32.34
CA VAL A 331 -0.19 -7.34 33.78
C VAL A 331 -0.32 -8.60 34.65
N CYS A 332 -0.68 -9.76 34.09
CA CYS A 332 -0.70 -11.02 34.85
C CYS A 332 0.73 -11.51 35.17
N PRO A 333 1.08 -11.67 36.46
CA PRO A 333 2.33 -12.28 36.88
C PRO A 333 2.15 -13.78 37.15
N ALA A 334 3.12 -14.57 36.72
CA ALA A 334 3.61 -15.73 37.44
C ALA A 334 5.11 -15.84 37.18
#